data_AF-A0A328YN45-F1
#
_entry.id   AF-A0A328YN45-F1
#
_cell.length_a   1.000
_cell.length_b   1.000
_cell.length_c   1.000
_cell.angle_alpha   90.00
_cell.angle_beta   90.00
_cell.angle_gamma   90.00
#
_symmetry.space_group_name_H-M   'P 1'
#
loop_
_entity.id
_entity.type
_entity.pdbx_description
1 polymer ?
#
loop_
_entity_poly.entity_id
_entity_poly.type
_entity_poly.pdbx_seq_one_letter_code
_entity_poly.pdbx_strand_id
1 'polypeptide(L)'
;MKIENLKIKNNLILFVPIFIIVFLIACTNTMEVISGLTVYIITLFLIYFISFYTDKKLESKFNKISLLLLIVSFVGIGCGILTFPIQEKLNSKKAEKFITEIEEFKKLNKRLPKDETEIKFPKSRNGLYVEEFEYYIPEVEQSGYIIKYFDGFWNTKVYVSNSKKWFTDD
;
A
#
# COMPACT_ATOMS: atom_id res chain seq x y z
N MET A 1 -13.95 -41.10 -15.40
CA MET A 1 -14.17 -39.88 -14.57
C MET A 1 -12.94 -39.49 -13.72
N LYS A 2 -11.68 -39.76 -14.15
CA LYS A 2 -10.46 -39.40 -13.39
C LYS A 2 -9.58 -38.33 -14.06
N ILE A 3 -9.77 -38.07 -15.36
CA ILE A 3 -8.86 -37.22 -16.15
C ILE A 3 -9.19 -35.72 -15.98
N GLU A 4 -10.47 -35.37 -15.77
CA GLU A 4 -10.90 -33.97 -15.60
C GLU A 4 -10.44 -33.38 -14.26
N ASN A 5 -10.50 -34.14 -13.17
CA ASN A 5 -10.01 -33.70 -11.86
C ASN A 5 -8.49 -33.47 -11.83
N LEU A 6 -7.72 -34.20 -12.65
CA LEU A 6 -6.27 -34.01 -12.77
C LEU A 6 -5.91 -32.71 -13.52
N LYS A 7 -6.68 -32.36 -14.56
CA LYS A 7 -6.50 -31.09 -15.31
C LYS A 7 -6.80 -29.86 -14.46
N ILE A 8 -7.87 -29.89 -13.65
CA ILE A 8 -8.23 -28.77 -12.76
C ILE A 8 -7.15 -28.56 -11.68
N LYS A 9 -6.64 -29.66 -11.11
CA LYS A 9 -5.61 -29.61 -10.05
C LYS A 9 -4.28 -29.03 -10.57
N ASN A 10 -3.89 -29.36 -11.81
CA ASN A 10 -2.67 -28.80 -12.43
C ASN A 10 -2.82 -27.33 -12.83
N ASN A 11 -4.03 -26.90 -13.26
CA ASN A 11 -4.26 -25.49 -13.54
C ASN A 11 -4.21 -24.66 -12.26
N LEU A 12 -4.82 -25.11 -11.15
CA LEU A 12 -4.81 -24.41 -9.86
C LEU A 12 -3.40 -24.22 -9.27
N ILE A 13 -2.52 -25.21 -9.48
CA ILE A 13 -1.11 -25.16 -9.06
C ILE A 13 -0.34 -24.01 -9.76
N LEU A 14 -0.72 -23.62 -10.97
CA LEU A 14 -0.11 -22.46 -11.67
C LEU A 14 -0.59 -21.10 -11.11
N PHE A 15 -1.74 -21.04 -10.45
CA PHE A 15 -2.25 -19.80 -9.84
C PHE A 15 -1.56 -19.47 -8.52
N VAL A 16 -1.07 -20.48 -7.79
CA VAL A 16 -0.45 -20.28 -6.47
C VAL A 16 0.85 -19.46 -6.58
N PRO A 17 1.80 -19.73 -7.49
CA PRO A 17 3.00 -18.90 -7.66
C PRO A 17 2.68 -17.48 -8.13
N ILE A 18 1.72 -17.32 -9.04
CA ILE A 18 1.31 -15.99 -9.53
C ILE A 18 0.69 -15.17 -8.40
N PHE A 19 -0.20 -15.78 -7.62
CA PHE A 19 -0.80 -15.15 -6.46
C PHE A 19 0.27 -14.79 -5.41
N ILE A 20 1.23 -15.68 -5.15
CA ILE A 20 2.33 -15.42 -4.22
C ILE A 20 3.23 -14.28 -4.73
N ILE A 21 3.54 -14.22 -6.04
CA ILE A 21 4.35 -13.13 -6.61
C ILE A 21 3.59 -11.79 -6.52
N VAL A 22 2.31 -11.74 -6.87
CA VAL A 22 1.49 -10.53 -6.75
C VAL A 22 1.33 -10.12 -5.28
N PHE A 23 1.18 -11.08 -4.37
CA PHE A 23 1.14 -10.84 -2.94
C PHE A 23 2.46 -10.29 -2.42
N LEU A 24 3.61 -10.87 -2.80
CA LEU A 24 4.94 -10.42 -2.41
C LEU A 24 5.28 -9.03 -2.98
N ILE A 25 4.88 -8.74 -4.22
CA ILE A 25 5.02 -7.41 -4.83
C ILE A 25 4.14 -6.39 -4.09
N ALA A 26 2.92 -6.76 -3.68
CA ALA A 26 2.09 -5.91 -2.83
C ALA A 26 2.67 -5.70 -1.41
N CYS A 27 3.70 -6.48 -1.04
CA CYS A 27 4.43 -6.36 0.22
C CYS A 27 5.75 -5.59 0.10
N THR A 28 6.04 -4.87 -1.00
CA THR A 28 7.29 -4.07 -1.20
C THR A 28 7.03 -2.56 -1.34
N ASN A 29 8.08 -1.74 -1.54
CA ASN A 29 7.98 -0.28 -1.70
C ASN A 29 7.06 0.09 -2.88
N THR A 30 6.21 1.12 -2.72
CA THR A 30 5.14 1.51 -3.63
C THR A 30 5.59 1.64 -5.10
N MET A 31 6.80 2.15 -5.35
CA MET A 31 7.34 2.28 -6.71
C MET A 31 7.71 0.94 -7.36
N GLU A 32 8.26 0.03 -6.57
CA GLU A 32 8.57 -1.33 -7.01
C GLU A 32 7.27 -2.13 -7.22
N VAL A 33 6.24 -1.86 -6.39
CA VAL A 33 4.90 -2.42 -6.56
C VAL A 33 4.30 -1.99 -7.90
N ILE A 34 4.32 -0.69 -8.20
CA ILE A 34 3.77 -0.15 -9.47
C ILE A 34 4.52 -0.73 -10.67
N SER A 35 5.85 -0.79 -10.61
CA SER A 35 6.67 -1.37 -11.69
C SER A 35 6.38 -2.86 -11.88
N GLY A 36 6.33 -3.63 -10.79
CA GLY A 36 6.00 -5.05 -10.79
C GLY A 36 4.60 -5.34 -11.33
N LEU A 37 3.60 -4.56 -10.93
CA LEU A 37 2.23 -4.64 -11.44
C LEU A 37 2.16 -4.31 -12.93
N THR A 38 2.94 -3.34 -13.41
CA THR A 38 2.99 -2.98 -14.83
C THR A 38 3.53 -4.12 -15.68
N VAL A 39 4.67 -4.71 -15.28
CA VAL A 39 5.25 -5.88 -15.95
C VAL A 39 4.30 -7.08 -15.93
N TYR A 40 3.62 -7.29 -14.81
CA TYR A 40 2.64 -8.37 -14.66
C TYR A 40 1.45 -8.21 -15.62
N ILE A 41 0.87 -7.01 -15.73
CA ILE A 41 -0.24 -6.72 -16.66
C ILE A 41 0.20 -6.97 -18.11
N ILE A 42 1.38 -6.48 -18.51
CA ILE A 42 1.93 -6.67 -19.86
C ILE A 42 2.08 -8.17 -20.17
N THR A 43 2.59 -8.94 -19.20
CA THR A 43 2.78 -10.39 -19.33
C THR A 43 1.44 -11.10 -19.51
N LEU A 44 0.41 -10.75 -18.73
CA LEU A 44 -0.93 -11.34 -18.89
C LEU A 44 -1.56 -11.02 -20.24
N PHE A 45 -1.37 -9.79 -20.76
CA PHE A 45 -1.82 -9.44 -22.10
C PHE A 45 -1.12 -10.29 -23.16
N LEU A 46 0.20 -10.48 -23.07
CA LEU A 46 0.95 -11.36 -23.97
C LEU A 46 0.43 -12.80 -23.94
N ILE A 47 0.19 -13.35 -22.75
CA ILE A 47 -0.38 -14.70 -22.57
C ILE A 47 -1.77 -14.79 -23.21
N TYR A 48 -2.62 -13.78 -23.01
CA TYR A 48 -3.94 -13.71 -23.64
C TYR A 48 -3.84 -13.66 -25.16
N PHE A 49 -2.97 -12.82 -25.73
CA PHE A 49 -2.76 -12.73 -27.17
C PHE A 49 -2.29 -14.07 -27.75
N ILE A 50 -1.27 -14.69 -27.17
CA ILE A 50 -0.78 -16.01 -27.61
C ILE A 50 -1.92 -17.03 -27.57
N SER A 51 -2.65 -17.09 -26.45
CA SER A 51 -3.77 -18.02 -26.28
C SER A 51 -4.89 -17.81 -27.32
N PHE A 52 -5.19 -16.55 -27.65
CA PHE A 52 -6.17 -16.20 -28.67
C PHE A 52 -5.74 -16.65 -30.07
N TYR A 53 -4.46 -16.46 -30.44
CA TYR A 53 -3.93 -16.92 -31.72
C TYR A 53 -3.85 -18.46 -31.79
N THR A 54 -3.50 -19.13 -30.69
CA THR A 54 -3.45 -20.59 -30.62
C THR A 54 -4.84 -21.21 -30.77
N ASP A 55 -5.86 -20.66 -30.10
CA ASP A 55 -7.24 -21.14 -30.24
C ASP A 55 -7.78 -21.02 -31.66
N LYS A 56 -7.41 -19.95 -32.40
CA LYS A 56 -7.74 -19.81 -33.82
C LYS A 56 -7.14 -20.89 -34.70
N LYS A 57 -5.98 -21.46 -34.33
CA LYS A 57 -5.28 -22.49 -35.10
C LYS A 57 -5.61 -23.93 -34.69
N LEU A 58 -5.95 -24.16 -33.42
CA LEU A 58 -6.06 -25.50 -32.82
C LEU A 58 -7.47 -25.84 -32.29
N GLU A 59 -8.49 -24.99 -32.54
CA GLU A 59 -9.88 -25.18 -32.06
C GLU A 59 -9.99 -25.43 -30.55
N SER A 60 -9.03 -24.96 -29.76
CA SER A 60 -9.06 -25.06 -28.30
C SER A 60 -9.89 -23.94 -27.65
N LYS A 61 -10.10 -24.03 -26.32
CA LYS A 61 -10.82 -23.03 -25.50
C LYS A 61 -9.90 -22.29 -24.51
N PHE A 62 -8.59 -22.18 -24.79
CA PHE A 62 -7.61 -21.56 -23.89
C PHE A 62 -7.80 -20.04 -23.72
N ASN A 63 -8.44 -19.37 -24.68
CA ASN A 63 -8.78 -17.94 -24.65
C ASN A 63 -9.69 -17.58 -23.47
N LYS A 64 -10.62 -18.46 -23.08
CA LYS A 64 -11.54 -18.23 -21.97
C LYS A 64 -10.81 -18.25 -20.63
N ILE A 65 -9.85 -19.17 -20.47
CA ILE A 65 -9.06 -19.30 -19.24
C ILE A 65 -8.11 -18.11 -19.10
N SER A 66 -7.42 -17.73 -20.18
CA SER A 66 -6.52 -16.56 -20.17
C SER A 66 -7.26 -15.24 -19.98
N LEU A 67 -8.46 -15.09 -20.56
CA LEU A 67 -9.31 -13.92 -20.31
C LEU A 67 -9.77 -13.84 -18.84
N LEU A 68 -10.19 -14.97 -18.26
CA LEU A 68 -10.56 -15.02 -16.85
C LEU A 68 -9.38 -14.65 -15.94
N LEU A 69 -8.19 -15.18 -16.23
CA LEU A 69 -6.94 -14.82 -15.55
C LEU A 69 -6.66 -13.32 -15.61
N LEU A 70 -6.81 -12.72 -16.79
CA LEU A 70 -6.64 -11.29 -17.00
C LEU A 70 -7.64 -10.49 -16.15
N ILE A 71 -8.93 -10.84 -16.18
CA ILE A 71 -9.99 -10.16 -15.42
C ILE A 71 -9.75 -10.27 -13.91
N VAL A 72 -9.52 -11.47 -13.38
CA VAL A 72 -9.27 -11.69 -11.95
C VAL A 72 -8.05 -10.90 -11.48
N SER A 73 -7.02 -10.82 -12.32
CA SER A 73 -5.82 -10.02 -12.04
C SER A 73 -6.13 -8.52 -11.98
N PHE A 74 -6.87 -7.98 -12.95
CA PHE A 74 -7.31 -6.57 -12.90
C PHE A 74 -8.16 -6.26 -11.68
N VAL A 75 -9.06 -7.16 -11.30
CA VAL A 75 -9.88 -7.01 -10.09
C VAL A 75 -8.98 -7.00 -8.84
N GLY A 76 -8.02 -7.91 -8.74
CA GLY A 76 -7.06 -7.95 -7.63
C GLY A 76 -6.23 -6.67 -7.50
N ILE A 77 -5.74 -6.15 -8.63
CA ILE A 77 -5.00 -4.88 -8.68
C ILE A 77 -5.91 -3.70 -8.28
N GLY A 78 -7.12 -3.65 -8.81
CA GLY A 78 -8.11 -2.63 -8.45
C GLY A 78 -8.41 -2.62 -6.96
N CYS A 79 -8.61 -3.81 -6.36
CA CYS A 79 -8.77 -3.95 -4.92
C CYS A 79 -7.54 -3.43 -4.15
N GLY A 80 -6.32 -3.73 -4.61
CA GLY A 80 -5.09 -3.21 -4.02
C GLY A 80 -5.02 -1.69 -4.04
N ILE A 81 -5.27 -1.06 -5.20
CA ILE A 81 -5.23 0.40 -5.37
C ILE A 81 -6.25 1.09 -4.45
N LEU A 82 -7.45 0.51 -4.30
CA LEU A 82 -8.50 1.06 -3.44
C LEU A 82 -8.13 1.05 -1.95
N THR A 83 -7.12 0.29 -1.53
CA THR A 83 -6.65 0.33 -0.14
C THR A 83 -5.84 1.58 0.19
N PHE A 84 -5.18 2.21 -0.79
CA PHE A 84 -4.35 3.40 -0.57
C PHE A 84 -5.12 4.60 0.02
N PRO A 85 -6.26 5.07 -0.55
CA PRO A 85 -6.99 6.19 0.04
C PRO A 85 -7.56 5.88 1.43
N ILE A 86 -7.82 4.58 1.71
CA ILE A 86 -8.26 4.15 3.05
C ILE A 86 -7.10 4.28 4.05
N GLN A 87 -5.89 3.84 3.66
CA GLN A 87 -4.69 3.96 4.49
C GLN A 87 -4.29 5.41 4.74
N GLU A 88 -4.32 6.25 3.70
CA GLU A 88 -4.08 7.69 3.81
C GLU A 88 -5.00 8.34 4.84
N LYS A 89 -6.30 8.06 4.74
CA LYS A 89 -7.29 8.59 5.68
C LYS A 89 -7.08 8.07 7.11
N LEU A 90 -6.66 6.81 7.27
CA LEU A 90 -6.36 6.23 8.59
C LEU A 90 -5.13 6.87 9.23
N ASN A 91 -4.05 7.06 8.47
CA ASN A 91 -2.82 7.68 8.97
C ASN A 91 -3.04 9.16 9.29
N SER A 92 -3.78 9.89 8.45
CA SER A 92 -4.17 11.28 8.71
C SER A 92 -4.96 11.43 10.02
N LYS A 93 -5.97 10.57 10.26
CA LYS A 93 -6.73 10.59 11.54
C LYS A 93 -5.86 10.30 12.75
N LYS A 94 -4.89 9.39 12.64
CA LYS A 94 -3.92 9.13 13.72
C LYS A 94 -3.08 10.37 14.00
N ALA A 95 -2.66 11.08 12.95
CA ALA A 95 -1.88 12.30 13.06
C ALA A 95 -2.66 13.41 13.77
N GLU A 96 -3.91 13.63 13.39
CA GLU A 96 -4.80 14.60 14.05
C GLU A 96 -5.01 14.26 15.54
N LYS A 97 -5.20 12.98 15.84
CA LYS A 97 -5.32 12.53 17.24
C LYS A 97 -4.02 12.80 18.02
N PHE A 98 -2.86 12.50 17.45
CA PHE A 98 -1.58 12.72 18.10
C PHE A 98 -1.27 14.21 18.34
N ILE A 99 -1.61 15.08 17.38
CA ILE A 99 -1.59 16.55 17.57
C ILE A 99 -2.45 16.94 18.78
N THR A 100 -3.66 16.39 18.87
CA THR A 100 -4.58 16.68 19.99
C THR A 100 -3.96 16.25 21.32
N GLU A 101 -3.36 15.07 21.40
CA GLU A 101 -2.68 14.56 22.59
C GLU A 101 -1.50 15.46 23.01
N ILE A 102 -0.69 15.94 22.05
CA ILE A 102 0.42 16.88 22.31
C ILE A 102 -0.10 18.22 22.86
N GLU A 103 -1.16 18.78 22.27
CA GLU A 103 -1.73 20.06 22.73
C GLU A 103 -2.38 19.93 24.12
N GLU A 104 -3.04 18.81 24.41
CA GLU A 104 -3.58 18.51 25.75
C GLU A 104 -2.46 18.40 26.78
N PHE A 105 -1.40 17.65 26.47
CA PHE A 105 -0.22 17.54 27.33
C PHE A 105 0.42 18.91 27.59
N LYS A 106 0.58 19.74 26.55
CA LYS A 106 1.13 21.10 26.65
C LYS A 106 0.27 21.99 27.55
N LYS A 107 -1.06 21.89 27.44
CA LYS A 107 -1.99 22.66 28.26
C LYS A 107 -1.87 22.33 29.74
N LEU A 108 -1.73 21.03 30.06
CA LEU A 108 -1.61 20.50 31.42
C LEU A 108 -0.23 20.76 32.04
N ASN A 109 0.85 20.48 31.31
CA ASN A 109 2.22 20.49 31.83
C ASN A 109 2.99 21.78 31.54
N LYS A 110 2.42 22.71 30.76
CA LYS A 110 3.04 23.97 30.31
C LYS A 110 4.32 23.80 29.51
N ARG A 111 4.61 22.60 29.03
CA ARG A 111 5.76 22.25 28.19
C ARG A 111 5.35 21.21 27.14
N LEU A 112 6.15 21.10 26.08
CA LEU A 112 5.97 20.03 25.09
C LEU A 112 6.48 18.68 25.65
N PRO A 113 5.92 17.55 25.18
CA PRO A 113 6.46 16.23 25.47
C PRO A 113 7.85 16.07 24.83
N LYS A 114 8.76 15.38 25.49
CA LYS A 114 10.14 15.18 25.00
C LYS A 114 10.35 13.85 24.30
N ASP A 115 9.62 12.82 24.71
CA ASP A 115 9.82 11.45 24.23
C ASP A 115 8.55 10.58 24.42
N GLU A 116 8.65 9.32 23.98
CA GLU A 116 7.56 8.34 24.01
C GLU A 116 7.10 7.93 25.41
N THR A 117 7.90 8.19 26.46
CA THR A 117 7.51 7.88 27.84
C THR A 117 6.40 8.82 28.32
N GLU A 118 6.29 10.00 27.70
CA GLU A 118 5.30 11.02 28.04
C GLU A 118 4.06 10.92 27.15
N ILE A 119 4.23 10.69 25.84
CA ILE A 119 3.14 10.45 24.89
C ILE A 119 3.58 9.38 23.90
N LYS A 120 2.75 8.35 23.74
CA LYS A 120 3.03 7.26 22.80
C LYS A 120 2.98 7.74 21.35
N PHE A 121 4.05 7.53 20.60
CA PHE A 121 4.05 7.91 19.18
C PHE A 121 3.21 6.91 18.37
N PRO A 122 2.32 7.40 17.49
CA PRO A 122 1.55 6.54 16.61
C PRO A 122 2.44 5.95 15.52
N LYS A 123 1.91 4.92 14.85
CA LYS A 123 2.57 4.29 13.71
C LYS A 123 1.75 4.49 12.44
N SER A 124 2.41 4.89 11.36
CA SER A 124 1.85 4.91 10.02
C SER A 124 1.84 3.49 9.46
N ARG A 125 0.89 3.19 8.59
CA ARG A 125 0.85 1.91 7.87
C ARG A 125 0.88 2.16 6.37
N ASN A 126 1.69 1.36 5.68
CA ASN A 126 1.71 1.24 4.22
C ASN A 126 1.65 -0.26 3.86
N GLY A 127 0.45 -0.77 3.58
CA GLY A 127 0.23 -2.20 3.41
C GLY A 127 0.59 -3.00 4.67
N LEU A 128 1.60 -3.86 4.59
CA LEU A 128 2.15 -4.61 5.72
C LEU A 128 3.28 -3.87 6.45
N TYR A 129 3.83 -2.81 5.87
CA TYR A 129 4.87 -2.01 6.50
C TYR A 129 4.27 -1.08 7.55
N VAL A 130 5.01 -0.94 8.64
CA VAL A 130 4.66 -0.09 9.77
C VAL A 130 5.87 0.76 10.09
N GLU A 131 5.71 2.07 9.99
CA GLU A 131 6.74 3.04 10.36
C GLU A 131 6.25 3.88 11.54
N GLU A 132 7.17 4.33 12.36
CA GLU A 132 6.87 5.24 13.46
C GLU A 132 6.73 6.67 12.95
N PHE A 133 5.86 7.44 13.59
CA PHE A 133 5.80 8.87 13.33
C PHE A 133 7.07 9.50 13.89
N GLU A 134 7.67 10.42 13.14
CA GLU A 134 8.75 11.25 13.65
C GLU A 134 8.14 12.45 14.38
N TYR A 135 8.65 12.70 15.57
CA TYR A 135 8.32 13.87 16.37
C TYR A 135 9.61 14.53 16.84
N TYR A 136 9.75 15.83 16.59
CA TYR A 136 10.87 16.59 17.13
C TYR A 136 10.52 18.05 17.38
N ILE A 137 11.27 18.65 18.30
CA ILE A 137 11.20 20.06 18.67
C ILE A 137 12.47 20.72 18.11
N PRO A 138 12.37 21.64 17.14
CA PRO A 138 13.54 22.30 16.58
C PRO A 138 14.29 23.10 17.66
N GLU A 139 15.61 23.26 17.51
CA GLU A 139 16.45 23.96 18.49
C GLU A 139 16.28 25.49 18.48
N VAL A 140 15.62 26.03 17.46
CA VAL A 140 15.45 27.48 17.30
C VAL A 140 14.35 27.96 18.26
N GLU A 141 14.74 28.53 19.40
CA GLU A 141 13.84 29.05 20.44
C GLU A 141 12.69 29.88 19.83
N GLN A 142 11.45 29.42 20.09
CA GLN A 142 10.13 29.79 19.49
C GLN A 142 9.55 28.76 18.50
N SER A 143 10.29 27.72 18.13
CA SER A 143 9.77 26.68 17.25
C SER A 143 8.85 25.73 18.01
N GLY A 144 7.56 25.72 17.68
CA GLY A 144 6.68 24.62 18.03
C GLY A 144 7.18 23.28 17.46
N TYR A 145 6.38 22.23 17.54
CA TYR A 145 6.83 20.90 17.14
C TYR A 145 6.56 20.61 15.66
N ILE A 146 7.30 19.63 15.14
CA ILE A 146 7.09 19.05 13.82
C ILE A 146 6.72 17.59 13.99
N ILE A 147 5.71 17.15 13.22
CA ILE A 147 5.38 15.73 13.09
C ILE A 147 5.61 15.35 11.64
N LYS A 148 6.34 14.27 11.40
CA LYS A 148 6.41 13.64 10.08
C LYS A 148 5.83 12.24 10.12
N TYR A 149 5.09 11.87 9.09
CA TYR A 149 4.64 10.50 8.92
C TYR A 149 4.43 10.17 7.44
N PHE A 150 4.65 8.91 7.09
CA PHE A 150 4.35 8.42 5.75
C PHE A 150 2.84 8.28 5.54
N ASP A 151 2.29 8.87 4.47
CA ASP A 151 0.85 8.88 4.24
C ASP A 151 0.24 7.49 4.00
N GLY A 152 1.05 6.49 3.66
CA GLY A 152 0.58 5.14 3.32
C GLY A 152 0.52 4.91 1.82
N PHE A 153 1.08 5.83 1.03
CA PHE A 153 1.23 5.65 -0.40
C PHE A 153 2.57 6.15 -0.93
N TRP A 154 2.84 7.46 -0.88
CA TRP A 154 4.01 8.04 -1.56
C TRP A 154 4.71 9.11 -0.75
N ASN A 155 3.95 10.00 -0.10
CA ASN A 155 4.54 11.21 0.44
C ASN A 155 4.71 11.12 1.95
N THR A 156 5.78 11.74 2.42
CA THR A 156 5.88 12.07 3.83
C THR A 156 5.06 13.33 4.07
N LYS A 157 4.10 13.25 5.00
CA LYS A 157 3.32 14.41 5.44
C LYS A 157 4.02 15.04 6.62
N VAL A 158 4.20 16.34 6.56
CA VAL A 158 4.89 17.13 7.58
C VAL A 158 3.93 18.16 8.16
N TYR A 159 3.67 18.08 9.46
CA TYR A 159 2.94 19.08 10.21
C TYR A 159 3.90 20.04 10.87
N VAL A 160 3.66 21.35 10.73
CA VAL A 160 4.41 22.39 11.45
C VAL A 160 3.45 23.11 12.39
N SER A 161 3.60 22.92 13.71
CA SER A 161 2.63 23.42 14.69
C SER A 161 2.53 24.94 14.74
N ASN A 162 3.62 25.65 14.42
CA ASN A 162 3.64 27.12 14.41
C ASN A 162 2.73 27.71 13.33
N SER A 163 2.70 27.08 12.15
CA SER A 163 1.83 27.51 11.05
C SER A 163 0.48 26.80 11.04
N LYS A 164 0.34 25.72 11.82
CA LYS A 164 -0.82 24.80 11.83
C LYS A 164 -1.15 24.27 10.44
N LYS A 165 -0.13 24.04 9.60
CA LYS A 165 -0.28 23.59 8.22
C LYS A 165 0.41 22.25 8.00
N TRP A 166 -0.18 21.49 7.09
CA TRP A 166 0.37 20.28 6.51
C TRP A 166 1.14 20.63 5.24
N PHE A 167 2.30 20.01 5.09
CA PHE A 167 3.16 20.04 3.92
C PHE A 167 3.42 18.62 3.46
N THR A 168 3.84 18.47 2.20
CA THR A 168 4.42 17.25 1.66
C THR A 168 5.93 17.45 1.59
N ASP A 169 6.68 16.48 2.11
CA ASP A 169 8.12 16.37 1.96
C ASP A 169 8.35 15.28 0.90
N ASP A 170 9.03 15.67 -0.18
CA ASP A 170 9.29 14.84 -1.36
C ASP A 170 10.42 13.83 -1.12
#